data_AF-A0A0J6XFL4-F1
#
_entry.id   AF-A0A0J6XFL4-F1
#
_cell.length_a   1.000
_cell.length_b   1.000
_cell.length_c   1.000
_cell.angle_alpha   90.00
_cell.angle_beta   90.00
_cell.angle_gamma   90.00
#
_symmetry.space_group_name_H-M   'P 1'
#
loop_
_entity.id
_entity.type
_entity.pdbx_description
1 polymer ?
#
loop_
_entity_poly.entity_id
_entity_poly.type
_entity_poly.pdbx_seq_one_letter_code
_entity_poly.pdbx_strand_id
1 'polypeptide(L)'
;MTFHDHQELEVTVVAVAPVGSKAEVDGHAGVYGFIDQVKHPSWWEADVAQPTAGDKLHVCVLDATREPYPRFSALQDDIDIARQLRRET
;
A
#
# COMPACT_ATOMS: atom_id res chain seq x y z
N MET A 1 12.72 -5.06 8.37
CA MET A 1 12.20 -5.80 7.21
C MET A 1 12.78 -5.17 5.96
N THR A 2 13.11 -5.95 4.94
CA THR A 2 13.51 -5.44 3.61
C THR A 2 12.34 -5.59 2.66
N PHE A 3 12.01 -4.54 1.92
CA PHE A 3 10.95 -4.60 0.93
C PHE A 3 11.46 -5.14 -0.41
N HIS A 4 10.60 -5.88 -1.10
CA HIS A 4 10.79 -6.31 -2.48
C HIS A 4 9.60 -5.81 -3.28
N ASP A 5 9.85 -5.36 -4.52
CA ASP A 5 8.78 -5.01 -5.42
C ASP A 5 7.84 -6.20 -5.61
N HIS A 6 6.58 -5.90 -5.90
CA HIS A 6 5.51 -6.86 -6.16
C HIS A 6 5.11 -7.73 -4.96
N GLN A 7 5.77 -7.67 -3.80
CA GLN A 7 5.31 -8.43 -2.63
C GLN A 7 3.96 -7.88 -2.12
N GLU A 8 3.11 -8.75 -1.60
CA GLU A 8 1.86 -8.38 -0.93
C GLU A 8 2.07 -8.26 0.58
N LEU A 9 1.35 -7.33 1.22
CA LEU A 9 1.45 -7.02 2.64
C LEU A 9 0.06 -6.72 3.21
N GLU A 10 -0.12 -7.07 4.48
CA GLU A 10 -1.19 -6.50 5.31
C GLU A 10 -0.63 -5.28 6.03
N VAL A 11 -1.34 -4.16 5.98
CA VAL A 11 -0.92 -2.91 6.60
C VAL A 11 -2.07 -2.25 7.35
N THR A 12 -1.73 -1.49 8.39
CA THR A 12 -2.66 -0.64 9.12
C THR A 12 -2.34 0.82 8.82
N VAL A 13 -3.33 1.61 8.38
CA VAL A 13 -3.17 3.05 8.17
C VAL A 13 -2.92 3.73 9.52
N VAL A 14 -1.83 4.48 9.64
CA VAL A 14 -1.45 5.18 10.89
C VAL A 14 -1.55 6.69 10.79
N ALA A 15 -1.52 7.24 9.58
CA ALA A 15 -1.74 8.66 9.34
C ALA A 15 -2.27 8.90 7.93
N VAL A 16 -3.11 9.92 7.78
CA VAL A 16 -3.68 10.34 6.49
C VAL A 16 -3.23 11.76 6.19
N ALA A 17 -2.86 12.01 4.94
CA ALA A 17 -2.45 13.30 4.42
C ALA A 17 -3.26 13.62 3.15
N PRO A 18 -3.30 14.89 2.69
CA PRO A 18 -4.03 15.24 1.48
C PRO A 18 -3.60 14.46 0.24
N VAL A 19 -2.35 13.98 0.19
CA VAL A 19 -1.75 13.29 -0.96
C VAL A 19 -1.70 11.77 -0.84
N GLY A 20 -2.23 11.20 0.25
CA GLY A 20 -2.19 9.76 0.48
C GLY A 20 -2.18 9.39 1.96
N SER A 21 -1.79 8.16 2.28
CA SER A 21 -1.77 7.65 3.64
C SER A 21 -0.46 6.94 3.96
N LYS A 22 0.01 7.10 5.20
CA LYS A 22 1.10 6.34 5.76
C LYS A 22 0.53 5.11 6.45
N ALA A 23 1.09 3.95 6.15
CA ALA A 23 0.66 2.69 6.73
C ALA A 23 1.84 1.95 7.38
N GLU A 24 1.57 1.27 8.50
CA GLU A 24 2.51 0.40 9.20
C GLU A 24 2.25 -1.05 8.78
N VAL A 25 3.33 -1.82 8.58
CA VAL A 25 3.21 -3.23 8.19
C VAL A 25 2.80 -4.06 9.39
N ASP A 26 1.71 -4.83 9.25
CA ASP A 26 1.18 -5.64 10.34
C ASP A 26 2.25 -6.68 10.79
N GLY A 27 2.47 -6.77 12.10
CA GLY A 27 3.49 -7.65 12.69
C GLY A 27 4.93 -7.09 12.65
N HIS A 28 5.15 -5.90 12.09
CA HIS A 28 6.48 -5.28 11.96
C HIS A 28 6.48 -3.85 12.50
N ALA A 29 6.59 -3.71 13.83
CA ALA A 29 6.60 -2.41 14.50
C ALA A 29 7.69 -1.46 13.95
N GLY A 30 7.29 -0.22 13.69
CA GLY A 30 8.16 0.84 13.16
C GLY A 30 8.50 0.71 11.68
N VAL A 31 7.91 -0.25 10.96
CA VAL A 31 8.12 -0.45 9.52
C VAL A 31 6.95 0.15 8.75
N TYR A 32 7.23 1.16 7.92
CA TYR A 32 6.19 1.94 7.25
C TYR A 32 6.34 1.94 5.73
N GLY A 33 5.21 2.17 5.06
CA GLY A 33 5.16 2.60 3.67
C GLY A 33 4.14 3.70 3.45
N PHE A 34 4.02 4.14 2.19
CA PHE A 34 3.09 5.19 1.80
C PHE A 34 2.24 4.74 0.61
N ILE A 35 0.94 4.97 0.72
CA ILE A 35 -0.04 4.75 -0.34
C ILE A 35 -0.41 6.14 -0.88
N ASP A 36 0.08 6.50 -2.07
CA ASP A 36 -0.34 7.73 -2.73
C ASP A 36 -1.86 7.70 -2.96
N GLN A 37 -2.57 8.83 -2.89
CA GLN A 37 -4.05 8.86 -2.94
C GLN A 37 -4.63 8.12 -4.15
N VAL A 38 -3.95 8.20 -5.30
CA VAL A 38 -4.35 7.56 -6.57
C VAL A 38 -4.19 6.04 -6.55
N LYS A 39 -3.52 5.50 -5.53
CA LYS A 39 -3.29 4.08 -5.28
C LYS A 39 -4.21 3.53 -4.18
N HIS A 40 -5.22 4.31 -3.78
CA HIS A 40 -6.31 3.86 -2.93
C HIS A 40 -7.62 3.80 -3.75
N PRO A 41 -8.50 2.79 -3.57
CA PRO A 41 -9.71 2.65 -4.38
C PRO A 41 -10.67 3.83 -4.29
N SER A 42 -10.76 4.50 -3.13
CA SER A 42 -11.61 5.70 -2.93
C SER A 42 -11.29 6.89 -3.84
N TRP A 43 -10.16 6.86 -4.56
CA TRP A 43 -9.86 7.86 -5.58
C TRP A 43 -10.62 7.61 -6.89
N TRP A 44 -10.93 6.35 -7.18
CA TRP A 44 -11.55 5.91 -8.44
C TRP A 44 -13.01 5.49 -8.25
N GLU A 45 -13.38 5.05 -7.05
CA GLU A 45 -14.69 4.49 -6.71
C GLU A 45 -15.38 5.39 -5.68
N ALA A 46 -16.50 6.01 -6.07
CA ALA A 46 -17.19 7.01 -5.24
C ALA A 46 -17.89 6.41 -4.01
N ASP A 47 -18.16 5.11 -4.01
CA ASP A 47 -18.76 4.35 -2.93
C ASP A 47 -17.73 3.78 -1.94
N VAL A 48 -16.44 3.88 -2.25
CA VAL A 48 -15.37 3.51 -1.32
C VAL A 48 -15.02 4.71 -0.43
N ALA A 49 -15.12 4.49 0.88
CA ALA A 49 -14.75 5.50 1.87
C ALA A 49 -13.27 5.88 1.75
N GLN A 50 -12.95 7.16 2.01
CA GLN A 50 -11.57 7.61 2.12
C GLN A 50 -10.86 6.91 3.29
N PRO A 51 -9.54 6.66 3.19
CA PRO A 51 -8.81 5.96 4.24
C PRO A 51 -8.79 6.78 5.54
N THR A 52 -8.84 6.09 6.66
CA THR A 52 -8.78 6.64 8.02
C THR A 52 -7.75 5.89 8.86
N ALA A 53 -7.23 6.54 9.90
CA ALA A 53 -6.27 5.88 10.79
C ALA A 53 -6.95 4.70 11.52
N GLY A 54 -6.31 3.55 11.50
CA GLY A 54 -6.83 2.27 12.01
C GLY A 54 -7.37 1.34 10.93
N ASP A 55 -7.58 1.81 9.71
CA ASP A 55 -8.03 0.96 8.61
C ASP A 55 -6.96 -0.09 8.25
N LYS A 56 -7.41 -1.33 8.07
CA LYS A 56 -6.57 -2.43 7.59
C LYS A 56 -6.72 -2.57 6.09
N LEU A 57 -5.60 -2.59 5.39
CA LEU A 57 -5.55 -2.69 3.94
C LEU A 57 -4.62 -3.82 3.51
N HIS A 58 -5.05 -4.54 2.49
CA HIS A 58 -4.20 -5.45 1.74
C HIS A 58 -3.57 -4.67 0.58
N VAL A 59 -2.24 -4.72 0.46
CA VAL A 59 -1.50 -3.90 -0.51
C VAL A 59 -0.40 -4.69 -1.21
N CYS A 60 0.02 -4.23 -2.38
CA CYS A 60 1.28 -4.65 -3.00
C CYS A 60 2.32 -3.53 -2.94
N VAL A 61 3.61 -3.89 -2.96
CA VAL A 61 4.73 -2.95 -3.07
C VAL A 61 4.99 -2.61 -4.54
N LEU A 62 4.91 -1.33 -4.88
CA LEU A 62 5.17 -0.80 -6.21
C LEU A 62 6.62 -0.35 -6.40
N ASP A 63 7.21 0.22 -5.37
CA ASP A 63 8.60 0.69 -5.37
C ASP A 63 9.17 0.56 -3.96
N ALA A 64 9.94 -0.51 -3.76
CA ALA A 64 10.61 -0.85 -2.50
C ALA A 64 11.75 0.11 -2.15
N THR A 65 12.23 0.90 -3.11
CA THR A 65 13.42 1.76 -2.98
C THR A 65 13.07 3.23 -2.77
N ARG A 66 11.78 3.58 -2.84
CA ARG A 66 11.32 4.96 -2.70
C ARG A 66 11.62 5.52 -1.31
N GLU A 67 12.19 6.73 -1.30
CA GLU A 67 12.40 7.51 -0.09
C GLU A 67 11.32 8.61 0.08
N PRO A 68 10.91 8.95 1.33
CA PRO A 68 11.37 8.39 2.61
C PRO A 68 10.69 7.06 3.01
N TYR A 69 9.70 6.62 2.24
CA TYR A 69 8.95 5.39 2.49
C TYR A 69 8.65 4.70 1.16
N PRO A 70 8.73 3.36 1.11
CA PRO A 70 8.37 2.59 -0.08
C PRO A 70 6.92 2.88 -0.49
N ARG A 71 6.64 2.68 -1.78
CA ARG A 71 5.29 2.89 -2.32
C ARG A 71 4.50 1.62 -2.36
N PHE A 72 3.29 1.72 -1.84
CA PHE A 72 2.31 0.65 -1.83
C PHE A 72 1.10 1.03 -2.69
N SER A 73 0.36 0.01 -3.13
CA SER A 73 -0.95 0.18 -3.75
C SER A 73 -1.97 -0.75 -3.11
N ALA A 74 -3.15 -0.20 -2.84
CA ALA A 74 -4.33 -0.93 -2.41
C ALA A 74 -5.30 -1.21 -3.57
N LEU A 75 -4.91 -0.90 -4.82
CA LEU A 75 -5.74 -1.20 -5.99
C LEU A 75 -5.66 -2.69 -6.32
N GLN A 76 -6.82 -3.30 -6.55
CA GLN A 76 -6.91 -4.72 -6.91
C GLN A 76 -6.12 -5.02 -8.20
N ASP A 77 -6.20 -4.14 -9.21
CA ASP A 77 -5.46 -4.29 -10.47
C ASP A 77 -3.94 -4.32 -10.27
N ASP A 78 -3.39 -3.43 -9.43
CA ASP A 78 -1.95 -3.42 -9.13
C ASP A 78 -1.54 -4.69 -8.36
N ILE A 79 -2.40 -5.18 -7.47
CA ILE A 79 -2.17 -6.42 -6.72
C ILE A 79 -2.17 -7.63 -7.67
N ASP A 80 -3.09 -7.68 -8.63
CA ASP A 80 -3.17 -8.79 -9.59
C ASP A 80 -2.00 -8.78 -10.58
N ILE A 81 -1.55 -7.60 -11.02
CA ILE A 81 -0.31 -7.44 -11.80
C ILE A 81 0.90 -7.91 -10.97
N ALA A 82 0.99 -7.50 -9.71
CA ALA A 82 2.08 -7.92 -8.82
C ALA A 82 2.10 -9.45 -8.65
N ARG A 83 0.95 -10.09 -8.46
CA ARG A 83 0.81 -11.57 -8.42
C ARG A 83 1.27 -12.23 -9.70
N GLN A 84 0.98 -11.64 -10.86
CA GLN A 84 1.47 -12.16 -12.14
C GLN A 84 3.00 -12.09 -12.22
N LEU A 85 3.59 -10.92 -11.95
CA LEU A 85 5.03 -10.71 -12.05
C LEU A 85 5.83 -11.64 -11.12
N ARG A 86 5.31 -11.93 -9.92
CA ARG A 86 5.93 -12.91 -9.00
C ARG A 86 5.87 -14.36 -9.48
N ARG A 87 4.97 -14.71 -10.41
CA ARG A 87 4.92 -16.06 -11.01
C ARG A 87 5.89 -16.21 -12.18
N GLU A 88 6.33 -15.10 -12.75
CA GLU A 88 7.26 -15.05 -13.88
C GLU A 88 8.73 -14.99 -13.43
N THR A 89 8.99 -14.85 -12.13
CA THR A 89 10.32 -14.80 -11.48
C THR A 89 10.61 -16.12 -10.77
#